data_AF-A0A954TYR1-F1
#
_entry.id   AF-A0A954TYR1-F1
#
_cell.length_a   1.000
_cell.length_b   1.000
_cell.length_c   1.000
_cell.angle_alpha   90.00
_cell.angle_beta   90.00
_cell.angle_gamma   90.00
#
_symmetry.space_group_name_H-M   'P 1'
#
loop_
_entity.id
_entity.type
_entity.pdbx_description
1 polymer ?
#
loop_
_entity_poly.entity_id
_entity_poly.type
_entity_poly.pdbx_seq_one_letter_code
_entity_poly.pdbx_strand_id
1 'polypeptide(L)'
;FGGNEDWPQNNWYASRRRIEGAKWQFHSWDTEFFFINLSSDRVNTIDSSGPGELFTNLLTSDEFRLRFADRIQLRMLGDGVLSPARNIARLDGLTAPLNGAVVGESARWGDAWMNQVSPARTRDDDWLPKLDKLRSTYFPQRNAIVMRQYVRRGLFPATQAVTLSHSGGLLDAGTVISFSAAEPSDLIYYTVDGSDPRLVGGALSPSAVLYSGSLTIEASLAFQIRVLRGTEWSPLIAATYEVPTVGDFDGDNRWTVSDLDRLCAAVLDRSTDLQYDLNQDAKVNVDDHRYWVEQIKQSTLGDANLDGVFNSSDLVLIFQAGLYEDALDRNSTWATGDWNCDGEFTTSDLVAAFQTGAYQ
;
A
#
# COMPACT_ATOMS: atom_id res chain seq x y z
N PHE A 1 5.61 20.89 -7.99
CA PHE A 1 6.50 19.94 -8.69
C PHE A 1 6.73 20.28 -10.16
N GLY A 2 5.75 20.18 -11.08
CA GLY A 2 6.02 20.30 -12.52
C GLY A 2 6.28 21.71 -13.08
N GLY A 3 6.18 22.75 -12.25
CA GLY A 3 6.60 24.11 -12.61
C GLY A 3 5.66 24.83 -13.58
N ASN A 4 4.35 24.56 -13.50
CA ASN A 4 3.33 25.12 -14.38
C ASN A 4 3.50 26.62 -14.61
N GLU A 5 3.67 27.03 -15.85
CA GLU A 5 3.93 28.44 -16.14
C GLU A 5 2.68 29.34 -16.07
N ASP A 6 1.49 28.73 -16.17
CA ASP A 6 0.19 29.42 -16.07
C ASP A 6 -0.41 29.44 -14.65
N TRP A 7 0.27 28.78 -13.71
CA TRP A 7 -0.10 28.86 -12.29
C TRP A 7 0.40 30.18 -11.66
N PRO A 8 -0.42 30.84 -10.81
CA PRO A 8 -1.75 30.44 -10.33
C PRO A 8 -2.94 31.09 -11.05
N GLN A 9 -2.70 31.98 -12.02
CA GLN A 9 -3.72 32.91 -12.53
C GLN A 9 -4.88 32.22 -13.26
N ASN A 10 -4.65 31.08 -13.90
CA ASN A 10 -5.64 30.35 -14.68
C ASN A 10 -5.48 28.83 -14.51
N ASN A 11 -6.29 28.07 -15.26
CA ASN A 11 -6.11 26.63 -15.47
C ASN A 11 -6.24 25.79 -14.19
N TRP A 12 -7.22 26.18 -13.37
CA TRP A 12 -7.72 25.40 -12.24
C TRP A 12 -9.23 25.59 -12.09
N TYR A 13 -9.88 24.60 -11.49
CA TYR A 13 -11.28 24.69 -11.06
C TYR A 13 -11.39 24.37 -9.58
N ALA A 14 -12.40 24.94 -8.92
CA ALA A 14 -12.75 24.57 -7.55
C ALA A 14 -14.18 24.03 -7.50
N SER A 15 -14.36 22.92 -6.80
CA SER A 15 -15.68 22.31 -6.59
C SER A 15 -15.91 22.01 -5.11
N ARG A 16 -17.17 22.06 -4.69
CA ARG A 16 -17.59 21.64 -3.35
C ARG A 16 -18.94 20.94 -3.45
N ARG A 17 -19.12 19.86 -2.69
CA ARG A 17 -20.44 19.26 -2.51
C ARG A 17 -21.36 20.25 -1.79
N ARG A 18 -22.63 20.32 -2.20
CA ARG A 18 -23.64 21.19 -1.58
C ARG A 18 -24.24 20.54 -0.33
N ILE A 19 -23.38 20.10 0.57
CA ILE A 19 -23.75 19.56 1.88
C ILE A 19 -22.99 20.33 2.97
N GLU A 20 -23.55 20.36 4.18
CA GLU A 20 -22.93 21.00 5.33
C GLU A 20 -21.57 20.38 5.64
N GLY A 21 -20.59 21.21 6.04
CA GLY A 21 -19.23 20.76 6.36
C GLY A 21 -18.35 20.33 5.17
N ALA A 22 -18.87 20.29 3.94
CA ALA A 22 -18.06 19.92 2.77
C ALA A 22 -16.90 20.90 2.52
N LYS A 23 -15.72 20.35 2.23
CA LYS A 23 -14.50 21.11 1.91
C LYS A 23 -14.42 21.40 0.41
N TRP A 24 -13.88 22.57 0.07
CA TRP A 24 -13.51 22.88 -1.31
C TRP A 24 -12.36 21.97 -1.77
N GLN A 25 -12.43 21.55 -3.02
CA GLN A 25 -11.38 20.80 -3.71
C GLN A 25 -10.94 21.60 -4.94
N PHE A 26 -9.64 21.82 -5.06
CA PHE A 26 -9.02 22.45 -6.22
C PHE A 26 -8.52 21.37 -7.18
N HIS A 27 -8.77 21.58 -8.46
CA HIS A 27 -8.45 20.67 -9.55
C HIS A 27 -7.56 21.38 -10.54
N SER A 28 -6.49 20.72 -10.97
CA SER A 28 -5.67 21.23 -12.07
C SER A 28 -6.41 21.03 -13.39
N TRP A 29 -6.35 22.02 -14.26
CA TRP A 29 -6.87 21.97 -15.64
C TRP A 29 -5.77 22.46 -16.59
N ASP A 30 -5.86 22.16 -17.88
CA ASP A 30 -4.99 22.71 -18.95
C ASP A 30 -3.51 22.89 -18.53
N THR A 31 -2.87 21.76 -18.24
CA THR A 31 -1.55 21.70 -17.61
C THR A 31 -0.41 21.45 -18.59
N GLU A 32 -0.55 21.85 -19.85
CA GLU A 32 0.45 21.65 -20.90
C GLU A 32 1.74 22.45 -20.68
N PHE A 33 1.69 23.50 -19.84
CA PHE A 33 2.86 24.28 -19.42
C PHE A 33 3.64 23.67 -18.25
N PHE A 34 3.46 22.37 -17.99
CA PHE A 34 4.30 21.59 -17.08
C PHE A 34 5.57 21.08 -17.81
N PHE A 35 6.64 20.87 -17.05
CA PHE A 35 7.87 20.23 -17.53
C PHE A 35 8.57 20.97 -18.70
N ILE A 36 8.35 22.29 -18.80
CA ILE A 36 9.04 23.17 -19.75
C ILE A 36 10.41 23.54 -19.21
N ASN A 37 10.45 24.32 -18.13
CA ASN A 37 11.68 24.81 -17.53
C ASN A 37 12.04 24.02 -16.25
N LEU A 38 13.20 23.38 -16.27
CA LEU A 38 13.73 22.57 -15.18
C LEU A 38 13.90 23.37 -13.87
N SER A 39 14.18 24.67 -13.96
CA SER A 39 14.45 25.54 -12.82
C SER A 39 13.24 26.37 -12.37
N SER A 40 12.09 26.24 -13.06
CA SER A 40 10.87 27.00 -12.73
C SER A 40 10.50 26.83 -11.25
N ASP A 41 10.46 27.94 -10.52
CA ASP A 41 9.98 28.02 -9.13
C ASP A 41 8.60 28.68 -9.14
N ARG A 42 7.59 27.89 -8.75
CA ARG A 42 6.19 28.33 -8.69
C ARG A 42 5.60 28.19 -7.28
N VAL A 43 6.45 28.04 -6.26
CA VAL A 43 6.02 27.74 -4.88
C VAL A 43 5.33 28.95 -4.22
N ASN A 44 5.66 30.17 -4.63
CA ASN A 44 5.13 31.40 -4.03
C ASN A 44 4.71 32.41 -5.10
N THR A 45 4.18 31.90 -6.21
CA THR A 45 3.56 32.75 -7.22
C THR A 45 2.16 33.10 -6.70
N ILE A 46 1.84 34.39 -6.65
CA ILE A 46 0.60 34.91 -6.05
C ILE A 46 -0.25 35.53 -7.14
N ASP A 47 -1.55 35.25 -7.10
CA ASP A 47 -2.62 35.96 -7.77
C ASP A 47 -3.61 36.48 -6.73
N SER A 48 -4.17 37.67 -6.96
CA SER A 48 -5.17 38.25 -6.05
C SER A 48 -6.44 37.41 -6.04
N SER A 49 -6.89 36.99 -4.85
CA SER A 49 -8.12 36.23 -4.62
C SER A 49 -8.15 34.82 -5.22
N GLY A 50 -7.00 34.29 -5.63
CA GLY A 50 -6.86 32.94 -6.20
C GLY A 50 -6.18 31.94 -5.26
N PRO A 51 -5.95 30.70 -5.73
CA PRO A 51 -5.35 29.64 -4.93
C PRO A 51 -3.88 29.92 -4.59
N GLY A 52 -3.20 30.81 -5.33
CA GLY A 52 -1.85 31.26 -4.98
C GLY A 52 -1.84 32.03 -3.67
N GLU A 53 -2.74 33.01 -3.51
CA GLU A 53 -2.91 33.76 -2.25
C GLU A 53 -3.33 32.83 -1.10
N LEU A 54 -4.29 31.93 -1.34
CA LEU A 54 -4.69 30.95 -0.32
C LEU A 54 -3.52 30.09 0.13
N PHE A 55 -2.72 29.57 -0.80
CA PHE A 55 -1.54 28.77 -0.48
C PHE A 55 -0.53 29.58 0.34
N THR A 56 -0.21 30.80 -0.07
CA THR A 56 0.70 31.69 0.67
C THR A 56 0.18 31.99 2.08
N ASN A 57 -1.12 32.23 2.26
CA ASN A 57 -1.71 32.45 3.57
C ASN A 57 -1.59 31.20 4.46
N LEU A 58 -1.78 30.00 3.90
CA LEU A 58 -1.60 28.74 4.62
C LEU A 58 -0.15 28.51 5.07
N LEU A 59 0.85 29.09 4.40
CA LEU A 59 2.25 29.01 4.83
C LEU A 59 2.51 29.65 6.20
N THR A 60 1.61 30.51 6.69
CA THR A 60 1.71 31.08 8.05
C THR A 60 1.35 30.07 9.15
N SER A 61 0.78 28.93 8.79
CA SER A 61 0.42 27.87 9.73
C SER A 61 1.51 26.81 9.83
N ASP A 62 2.07 26.63 11.03
CA ASP A 62 3.06 25.59 11.32
C ASP A 62 2.53 24.19 11.00
N GLU A 63 1.27 23.92 11.33
CA GLU A 63 0.58 22.67 11.02
C GLU A 63 0.45 22.43 9.52
N PHE A 64 0.16 23.48 8.73
CA PHE A 64 0.10 23.33 7.28
C PHE A 64 1.47 23.04 6.69
N ARG A 65 2.52 23.75 7.12
CA ARG A 65 3.89 23.53 6.64
C ARG A 65 4.35 22.10 6.92
N LEU A 66 4.13 21.59 8.13
CA LEU A 66 4.51 20.22 8.47
C LEU A 66 3.67 19.19 7.71
N ARG A 67 2.35 19.41 7.57
CA ARG A 67 1.50 18.55 6.74
C ARG A 67 1.95 18.55 5.27
N PHE A 68 2.42 19.68 4.75
CA PHE A 68 2.99 19.76 3.41
C PHE A 68 4.30 18.98 3.32
N ALA A 69 5.15 19.08 4.33
CA ALA A 69 6.38 18.29 4.45
C ALA A 69 6.09 16.78 4.46
N ASP A 70 5.06 16.32 5.18
CA ASP A 70 4.62 14.92 5.16
C ASP A 70 4.24 14.46 3.74
N ARG A 71 3.57 15.33 2.97
CA ARG A 71 3.23 15.03 1.57
C ARG A 71 4.45 15.03 0.66
N ILE A 72 5.43 15.91 0.89
CA ILE A 72 6.71 15.87 0.18
C ILE A 72 7.41 14.54 0.48
N GLN A 73 7.54 14.17 1.75
CA GLN A 73 8.20 12.93 2.18
C GLN A 73 7.56 11.70 1.51
N LEU A 74 6.23 11.58 1.60
CA LEU A 74 5.48 10.47 1.02
C LEU A 74 5.54 10.42 -0.52
N ARG A 75 5.48 11.57 -1.18
CA ARG A 75 5.24 11.62 -2.63
C ARG A 75 6.52 11.79 -3.43
N MET A 76 7.54 12.48 -2.92
CA MET A 76 8.72 12.86 -3.71
C MET A 76 10.01 12.15 -3.31
N LEU A 77 10.10 11.66 -2.07
CA LEU A 77 11.30 11.00 -1.55
C LEU A 77 11.10 9.47 -1.57
N GLY A 78 12.22 8.74 -1.49
CA GLY A 78 12.21 7.28 -1.61
C GLY A 78 11.45 6.80 -2.86
N ASP A 79 10.55 5.84 -2.66
CA ASP A 79 9.70 5.26 -3.70
C ASP A 79 8.42 6.04 -4.01
N GLY A 80 8.32 7.28 -3.52
CA GLY A 80 7.17 8.14 -3.74
C GLY A 80 6.80 8.30 -5.22
N VAL A 81 5.52 8.51 -5.51
CA VAL A 81 4.97 8.56 -6.88
C VAL A 81 5.55 9.68 -7.77
N LEU A 82 6.18 10.68 -7.17
CA LEU A 82 6.91 11.77 -7.82
C LEU A 82 8.44 11.57 -7.77
N SER A 83 8.93 10.40 -7.40
CA SER A 83 10.35 10.07 -7.55
C SER A 83 10.75 10.08 -9.04
N PRO A 84 12.04 10.28 -9.36
CA PRO A 84 12.48 10.29 -10.76
C PRO A 84 12.12 9.00 -11.49
N ALA A 85 12.37 7.84 -10.88
CA ALA A 85 12.06 6.53 -11.44
C ALA A 85 10.56 6.35 -11.71
N ARG A 86 9.68 6.72 -10.76
CA ARG A 86 8.22 6.60 -10.93
C ARG A 86 7.68 7.55 -12.00
N ASN A 87 8.24 8.75 -12.13
CA ASN A 87 7.86 9.68 -13.21
C ASN A 87 8.31 9.19 -14.60
N ILE A 88 9.52 8.64 -14.71
CA ILE A 88 10.03 8.06 -15.95
C ILE A 88 9.17 6.86 -16.37
N ALA A 89 8.91 5.92 -15.46
CA ALA A 89 8.05 4.77 -15.76
C ALA A 89 6.63 5.19 -16.19
N ARG A 90 6.07 6.23 -15.58
CA ARG A 90 4.77 6.80 -16.00
C ARG A 90 4.84 7.41 -17.39
N LEU A 91 5.89 8.19 -17.69
CA LEU A 91 6.09 8.76 -19.02
C LEU A 91 6.16 7.65 -20.07
N ASP A 92 6.91 6.59 -19.80
CA ASP A 92 7.09 5.46 -20.71
C ASP A 92 5.78 4.72 -20.96
N GLY A 93 5.03 4.39 -19.89
CA GLY A 93 3.73 3.75 -20.00
C GLY A 93 2.70 4.57 -20.79
N LEU A 94 2.71 5.90 -20.65
CA LEU A 94 1.81 6.79 -21.38
C LEU A 94 2.21 7.00 -22.85
N THR A 95 3.51 6.95 -23.16
CA THR A 95 4.03 7.31 -24.50
C THR A 95 4.27 6.11 -25.40
N ALA A 96 4.53 4.92 -24.86
CA ALA A 96 4.74 3.70 -25.64
C ALA A 96 3.62 3.41 -26.66
N PRO A 97 2.31 3.53 -26.32
CA PRO A 97 1.23 3.28 -27.27
C PRO A 97 1.13 4.36 -28.37
N LEU A 98 1.65 5.55 -28.11
CA LEU A 98 1.53 6.71 -29.00
C LEU A 98 2.60 6.75 -30.09
N ASN A 99 3.67 5.96 -29.97
CA ASN A 99 4.83 6.02 -30.86
C ASN A 99 4.49 5.86 -32.35
N GLY A 100 3.50 5.01 -32.68
CA GLY A 100 2.99 4.89 -34.05
C GLY A 100 2.08 6.04 -34.45
N ALA A 101 1.18 6.46 -33.56
CA ALA A 101 0.20 7.51 -33.81
C ALA A 101 0.86 8.87 -34.09
N VAL A 102 1.97 9.19 -33.41
CA VAL A 102 2.69 10.46 -33.59
C VAL A 102 3.28 10.57 -35.00
N VAL A 103 3.61 9.47 -35.68
CA VAL A 103 4.02 9.53 -37.10
C VAL A 103 2.89 10.08 -37.97
N GLY A 104 1.66 9.59 -37.75
CA GLY A 104 0.48 10.08 -38.47
C GLY A 104 0.18 11.54 -38.15
N GLU A 105 0.29 11.93 -36.88
CA GLU A 105 0.14 13.32 -36.43
C GLU A 105 1.17 14.24 -37.09
N SER A 106 2.45 13.85 -37.11
CA SER A 106 3.52 14.58 -37.80
C SER A 106 3.26 14.72 -39.29
N ALA A 107 2.83 13.65 -39.96
CA ALA A 107 2.55 13.68 -41.40
C ALA A 107 1.36 14.58 -41.74
N ARG A 108 0.36 14.65 -40.86
CA ARG A 108 -0.85 15.43 -41.10
C ARG A 108 -0.72 16.89 -40.69
N TRP A 109 -0.11 17.15 -39.52
CA TRP A 109 -0.10 18.45 -38.85
C TRP A 109 1.29 18.96 -38.44
N GLY A 110 2.37 18.23 -38.73
CA GLY A 110 3.73 18.63 -38.34
C GLY A 110 4.15 19.98 -38.92
N ASP A 111 3.56 20.40 -40.04
CA ASP A 111 3.82 21.67 -40.72
C ASP A 111 2.84 22.79 -40.34
N ALA A 112 1.86 22.55 -39.45
CA ALA A 112 0.82 23.51 -39.10
C ALA A 112 1.35 24.85 -38.54
N TRP A 113 2.58 24.86 -38.02
CA TRP A 113 3.28 26.04 -37.51
C TRP A 113 4.66 26.25 -38.16
N MET A 114 4.90 25.62 -39.31
CA MET A 114 6.18 25.72 -40.01
C MET A 114 6.42 27.15 -40.49
N ASN A 115 7.66 27.62 -40.34
CA ASN A 115 8.12 28.87 -40.92
C ASN A 115 9.58 28.72 -41.40
N GLN A 116 10.16 29.77 -41.98
CA GLN A 116 11.50 29.71 -42.58
C GLN A 116 12.62 29.29 -41.60
N VAL A 117 12.40 29.40 -40.28
CA VAL A 117 13.38 29.06 -39.24
C VAL A 117 12.93 27.91 -38.35
N SER A 118 11.77 27.30 -38.61
CA SER A 118 11.24 26.17 -37.84
C SER A 118 10.65 25.14 -38.83
N PRO A 119 11.39 24.05 -39.12
CA PRO A 119 10.90 23.00 -40.02
C PRO A 119 9.67 22.30 -39.44
N ALA A 120 8.98 21.53 -40.28
CA ALA A 120 7.86 20.70 -39.84
C ALA A 120 8.30 19.74 -38.73
N ARG A 121 7.49 19.62 -37.67
CA ARG A 121 7.82 18.80 -36.52
C ARG A 121 7.58 17.33 -36.79
N THR A 122 8.55 16.49 -36.44
CA THR A 122 8.47 15.04 -36.65
C THR A 122 8.53 14.29 -35.33
N ARG A 123 8.06 13.04 -35.36
CA ARG A 123 8.24 12.13 -34.23
C ARG A 123 9.71 11.97 -33.87
N ASP A 124 10.56 11.78 -34.88
CA ASP A 124 11.94 11.36 -34.70
C ASP A 124 12.86 12.54 -34.33
N ASP A 125 12.58 13.75 -34.84
CA ASP A 125 13.42 14.93 -34.62
C ASP A 125 12.93 15.82 -33.46
N ASP A 126 11.65 15.75 -33.07
CA ASP A 126 11.09 16.61 -32.01
C ASP A 126 10.53 15.83 -30.83
N TRP A 127 9.62 14.88 -31.08
CA TRP A 127 8.89 14.21 -30.01
C TRP A 127 9.79 13.27 -29.21
N LEU A 128 10.51 12.35 -29.87
CA LEU A 128 11.43 11.42 -29.19
C LEU A 128 12.54 12.18 -28.44
N PRO A 129 13.23 13.19 -29.02
CA PRO A 129 14.23 13.97 -28.29
C PRO A 129 13.65 14.72 -27.08
N LYS A 130 12.41 15.21 -27.14
CA LYS A 130 11.75 15.83 -25.99
C LYS A 130 11.50 14.81 -24.88
N LEU A 131 11.04 13.61 -25.20
CA LEU A 131 10.86 12.53 -24.21
C LEU A 131 12.21 12.13 -23.59
N ASP A 132 13.26 12.01 -24.40
CA ASP A 132 14.60 11.67 -23.92
C ASP A 132 15.18 12.74 -23.01
N LYS A 133 14.90 14.02 -23.28
CA LYS A 133 15.25 15.12 -22.36
C LYS A 133 14.49 15.02 -21.05
N LEU A 134 13.22 14.62 -21.06
CA LEU A 134 12.46 14.40 -19.82
C LEU A 134 13.07 13.26 -18.98
N ARG A 135 13.46 12.16 -19.63
CA ARG A 135 14.07 10.97 -18.99
C ARG A 135 15.47 11.23 -18.46
N SER A 136 16.34 11.79 -19.30
CA SER A 136 17.78 11.91 -19.01
C SER A 136 18.13 13.14 -18.18
N THR A 137 17.31 14.19 -18.26
CA THR A 137 17.64 15.50 -17.69
C THR A 137 16.58 15.98 -16.71
N TYR A 138 15.31 16.08 -17.15
CA TYR A 138 14.29 16.75 -16.35
C TYR A 138 13.98 16.00 -15.05
N PHE A 139 13.46 14.76 -15.13
CA PHE A 139 13.07 14.01 -13.93
C PHE A 139 14.22 13.70 -12.98
N PRO A 140 15.43 13.31 -13.45
CA PRO A 140 16.57 13.07 -12.57
C PRO A 140 16.96 14.30 -11.73
N GLN A 141 16.86 15.51 -12.30
CA GLN A 141 17.30 16.74 -11.61
C GLN A 141 16.17 17.49 -10.90
N ARG A 142 14.91 17.33 -11.33
CA ARG A 142 13.79 18.14 -10.84
C ARG A 142 13.53 17.96 -9.34
N ASN A 143 13.63 16.75 -8.80
CA ASN A 143 13.39 16.50 -7.37
C ASN A 143 14.35 17.34 -6.51
N ALA A 144 15.65 17.29 -6.77
CA ALA A 144 16.64 18.06 -6.01
C ALA A 144 16.42 19.58 -6.11
N ILE A 145 16.06 20.08 -7.29
CA ILE A 145 15.78 21.50 -7.50
C ILE A 145 14.56 21.94 -6.70
N VAL A 146 13.45 21.21 -6.81
CA VAL A 146 12.19 21.56 -6.15
C VAL A 146 12.29 21.37 -4.64
N MET A 147 13.03 20.38 -4.15
CA MET A 147 13.31 20.24 -2.72
C MET A 147 14.02 21.46 -2.15
N ARG A 148 15.03 21.99 -2.84
CA ARG A 148 15.68 23.25 -2.43
C ARG A 148 14.71 24.43 -2.43
N GLN A 149 13.80 24.49 -3.40
CA GLN A 149 12.75 25.53 -3.42
C GLN A 149 11.83 25.40 -2.21
N TYR A 150 11.36 24.20 -1.85
CA TYR A 150 10.51 23.99 -0.68
C TYR A 150 11.22 24.30 0.65
N VAL A 151 12.46 23.84 0.83
CA VAL A 151 13.27 24.13 2.03
C VAL A 151 13.45 25.63 2.19
N ARG A 152 13.79 26.36 1.12
CA ARG A 152 13.91 27.82 1.14
C ARG A 152 12.62 28.54 1.56
N ARG A 153 11.46 27.91 1.39
CA ARG A 153 10.15 28.44 1.80
C ARG A 153 9.66 27.91 3.15
N GLY A 154 10.49 27.17 3.88
CA GLY A 154 10.11 26.58 5.17
C GLY A 154 9.04 25.49 5.07
N LEU A 155 8.91 24.85 3.89
CA LEU A 155 7.93 23.79 3.63
C LEU A 155 8.46 22.38 3.96
N PHE A 156 9.70 22.29 4.41
CA PHE A 156 10.33 21.04 4.82
C PHE A 156 11.29 21.35 5.97
N PRO A 157 11.18 20.66 7.12
CA PRO A 157 11.99 20.93 8.31
C PRO A 157 13.45 20.52 8.12
N ALA A 158 14.34 21.01 9.00
CA ALA A 158 15.75 20.61 9.00
C ALA A 158 15.95 19.21 9.59
N THR A 159 15.07 18.82 10.50
CA THR A 159 15.02 17.48 11.10
C THR A 159 14.60 16.45 10.05
N GLN A 160 15.52 15.53 9.75
CA GLN A 160 15.30 14.50 8.75
C GLN A 160 14.31 13.45 9.26
N ALA A 161 13.55 12.87 8.33
CA ALA A 161 12.71 11.74 8.64
C ALA A 161 13.54 10.51 9.05
N VAL A 162 12.91 9.60 9.78
CA VAL A 162 13.51 8.33 10.18
C VAL A 162 13.91 7.50 8.94
N THR A 163 15.01 6.77 9.03
CA THR A 163 15.37 5.72 8.07
C THR A 163 14.95 4.37 8.64
N LEU A 164 14.22 3.59 7.86
CA LEU A 164 13.74 2.26 8.25
C LEU A 164 14.67 1.19 7.70
N SER A 165 14.94 0.13 8.46
CA SER A 165 15.61 -1.07 7.91
C SER A 165 14.76 -1.80 6.88
N HIS A 166 13.43 -1.68 6.99
CA HIS A 166 12.44 -2.22 6.06
C HIS A 166 11.37 -1.15 5.78
N SER A 167 11.07 -0.89 4.51
CA SER A 167 10.14 0.17 4.09
C SER A 167 8.66 -0.14 4.33
N GLY A 168 8.32 -1.35 4.77
CA GLY A 168 6.96 -1.87 4.89
C GLY A 168 6.72 -3.04 3.91
N GLY A 169 5.49 -3.53 3.89
CA GLY A 169 5.07 -4.69 3.10
C GLY A 169 5.08 -5.99 3.89
N LEU A 170 5.06 -7.10 3.16
CA LEU A 170 5.02 -8.44 3.72
C LEU A 170 6.33 -8.78 4.45
N LEU A 171 6.23 -9.25 5.68
CA LEU A 171 7.34 -9.77 6.49
C LEU A 171 6.90 -11.04 7.20
N ASP A 172 7.86 -11.93 7.46
CA ASP A 172 7.61 -13.11 8.29
C ASP A 172 7.50 -12.71 9.77
N ALA A 173 6.67 -13.43 10.52
CA ALA A 173 6.63 -13.31 11.98
C ALA A 173 8.03 -13.55 12.59
N GLY A 174 8.38 -12.77 13.61
CA GLY A 174 9.72 -12.77 14.21
C GLY A 174 10.75 -11.89 13.48
N THR A 175 10.40 -11.26 12.35
CA THR A 175 11.32 -10.35 11.65
C THR A 175 11.69 -9.17 12.54
N VAL A 176 12.99 -8.92 12.70
CA VAL A 176 13.51 -7.80 13.48
C VAL A 176 13.70 -6.56 12.60
N ILE A 177 12.99 -5.50 12.90
CA ILE A 177 13.11 -4.19 12.24
C ILE A 177 13.83 -3.19 13.15
N SER A 178 14.42 -2.17 12.55
CA SER A 178 15.09 -1.10 13.27
C SER A 178 14.90 0.24 12.56
N PHE A 179 14.90 1.29 13.38
CA PHE A 179 14.78 2.67 12.97
C PHE A 179 16.06 3.41 13.31
N SER A 180 16.52 4.28 12.41
CA SER A 180 17.68 5.15 12.62
C SER A 180 17.35 6.60 12.30
N ALA A 181 17.92 7.51 13.11
CA ALA A 181 17.84 8.94 12.91
C ALA A 181 19.22 9.49 12.46
N ALA A 182 19.20 10.70 11.91
CA ALA A 182 20.41 11.31 11.34
C ALA A 182 21.41 11.75 12.42
N GLU A 183 20.92 12.23 13.57
CA GLU A 183 21.76 12.78 14.65
C GLU A 183 21.58 12.01 15.96
N PRO A 184 22.61 11.88 16.82
CA PRO A 184 22.49 11.16 18.09
C PRO A 184 21.51 11.78 19.10
N SER A 185 21.19 13.07 18.97
CA SER A 185 20.23 13.78 19.83
C SER A 185 18.78 13.66 19.35
N ASP A 186 18.55 13.02 18.21
CA ASP A 186 17.24 12.82 17.64
C ASP A 186 16.47 11.73 18.38
N LEU A 187 15.24 12.03 18.80
CA LEU A 187 14.34 11.06 19.43
C LEU A 187 13.36 10.53 18.39
N ILE A 188 13.28 9.22 18.22
CA ILE A 188 12.31 8.59 17.32
C ILE A 188 11.07 8.22 18.12
N TYR A 189 9.90 8.68 17.69
CA TYR A 189 8.60 8.31 18.24
C TYR A 189 7.78 7.60 17.18
N TYR A 190 7.06 6.56 17.59
CA TYR A 190 6.17 5.82 16.71
C TYR A 190 4.84 5.47 17.37
N THR A 191 3.84 5.17 16.56
CA THR A 191 2.60 4.48 16.95
C THR A 191 2.45 3.23 16.08
N VAL A 192 1.57 2.31 16.44
CA VAL A 192 1.28 1.09 15.67
C VAL A 192 -0.20 0.95 15.26
N ASP A 193 -1.02 1.93 15.64
CA ASP A 193 -2.46 2.02 15.38
C ASP A 193 -2.79 2.93 14.20
N GLY A 194 -1.78 3.42 13.48
CA GLY A 194 -1.93 4.37 12.37
C GLY A 194 -2.13 5.84 12.78
N SER A 195 -2.13 6.17 14.08
CA SER A 195 -2.25 7.57 14.56
C SER A 195 -0.92 8.32 14.49
N ASP A 196 -0.92 9.64 14.29
CA ASP A 196 0.34 10.41 14.26
C ASP A 196 0.99 10.45 15.67
N PRO A 197 2.31 10.22 15.83
CA PRO A 197 2.99 10.34 17.13
C PRO A 197 2.92 11.72 17.78
N ARG A 198 2.52 12.75 17.03
CA ARG A 198 2.28 14.10 17.56
C ARG A 198 0.80 14.48 17.49
N LEU A 199 0.38 15.31 18.42
CA LEU A 199 -0.88 16.05 18.35
C LEU A 199 -0.74 17.31 17.50
N VAL A 200 -1.88 17.88 17.10
CA VAL A 200 -1.94 19.25 16.57
C VAL A 200 -1.36 20.21 17.61
N GLY A 201 -0.46 21.10 17.18
CA GLY A 201 0.32 21.96 18.06
C GLY A 201 1.67 21.38 18.49
N GLY A 202 1.98 20.14 18.09
CA GLY A 202 3.31 19.54 18.26
C GLY A 202 3.58 18.86 19.61
N ALA A 203 2.58 18.81 20.50
CA ALA A 203 2.67 17.99 21.72
C ALA A 203 2.74 16.49 21.38
N LEU A 204 3.34 15.70 22.27
CA LEU A 204 3.41 14.24 22.09
C LEU A 204 2.02 13.61 22.19
N SER A 205 1.70 12.67 21.30
CA SER A 205 0.47 11.87 21.40
C SER A 205 0.55 10.91 22.58
N PRO A 206 -0.55 10.66 23.33
CA PRO A 206 -0.60 9.59 24.33
C PRO A 206 -0.35 8.19 23.75
N SER A 207 -0.58 7.98 22.45
CA SER A 207 -0.30 6.72 21.74
C SER A 207 1.17 6.59 21.30
N ALA A 208 1.97 7.66 21.39
CA ALA A 208 3.34 7.64 20.93
C ALA A 208 4.27 6.89 21.89
N VAL A 209 5.06 6.01 21.31
CA VAL A 209 6.09 5.22 21.99
C VAL A 209 7.46 5.75 21.58
N LEU A 210 8.32 6.01 22.57
CA LEU A 210 9.73 6.33 22.34
C LEU A 210 10.46 5.07 21.90
N TYR A 211 11.08 5.12 20.72
CA TYR A 211 11.90 4.04 20.21
C TYR A 211 13.20 3.92 21.02
N SER A 212 13.45 2.74 21.57
CA SER A 212 14.59 2.45 22.46
C SER A 212 15.47 1.30 21.97
N GLY A 213 15.12 0.64 20.87
CA GLY A 213 15.84 -0.49 20.30
C GLY A 213 15.02 -1.19 19.22
N SER A 214 15.61 -2.20 18.57
CA SER A 214 14.96 -2.96 17.51
C SER A 214 13.62 -3.55 17.95
N LEU A 215 12.68 -3.65 17.01
CA LEU A 215 11.34 -4.18 17.23
C LEU A 215 11.20 -5.52 16.51
N THR A 216 10.49 -6.46 17.12
CA THR A 216 10.14 -7.75 16.49
C THR A 216 8.71 -7.66 15.98
N ILE A 217 8.50 -7.98 14.70
CA ILE A 217 7.18 -7.97 14.07
C ILE A 217 6.57 -9.36 14.20
N GLU A 218 5.51 -9.47 15.00
CA GLU A 218 4.79 -10.73 15.25
C GLU A 218 3.42 -10.78 14.56
N ALA A 219 2.89 -9.62 14.18
CA ALA A 219 1.59 -9.48 13.54
C ALA A 219 1.56 -8.23 12.65
N SER A 220 0.54 -8.14 11.80
CA SER A 220 0.31 -7.00 10.92
C SER A 220 0.07 -5.71 11.71
N LEU A 221 0.88 -4.67 11.46
CA LEU A 221 0.85 -3.39 12.19
C LEU A 221 1.03 -2.20 11.25
N ALA A 222 0.36 -1.09 11.56
CA ALA A 222 0.45 0.17 10.81
C ALA A 222 1.22 1.22 11.60
N PHE A 223 2.50 1.38 11.26
CA PHE A 223 3.38 2.33 11.91
C PHE A 223 3.24 3.74 11.34
N GLN A 224 3.18 4.72 12.25
CA GLN A 224 3.45 6.13 11.96
C GLN A 224 4.66 6.54 12.79
N ILE A 225 5.68 7.12 12.15
CA ILE A 225 6.99 7.33 12.76
C ILE A 225 7.49 8.74 12.46
N ARG A 226 7.93 9.45 13.50
CA ARG A 226 8.56 10.76 13.39
C ARG A 226 9.83 10.84 14.24
N VAL A 227 10.73 11.72 13.83
CA VAL A 227 11.87 12.16 14.62
C VAL A 227 11.54 13.50 15.26
N LEU A 228 11.91 13.68 16.53
CA LEU A 228 11.86 14.94 17.26
C LEU A 228 13.28 15.39 17.61
N ARG A 229 13.68 16.57 17.12
CA ARG A 229 14.94 17.23 17.46
C ARG A 229 14.67 18.52 18.21
N GLY A 230 14.92 18.52 19.51
CA GLY A 230 14.55 19.65 20.37
C GLY A 230 13.04 19.86 20.38
N THR A 231 12.54 20.81 19.59
CA THR A 231 11.11 21.07 19.40
C THR A 231 10.64 20.91 17.94
N GLU A 232 11.55 20.59 17.01
CA GLU A 232 11.23 20.43 15.59
C GLU A 232 10.90 18.95 15.28
N TRP A 233 9.72 18.72 14.71
CA TRP A 233 9.31 17.41 14.21
C TRP A 233 9.76 17.21 12.77
N SER A 234 10.25 16.01 12.45
CA SER A 234 10.48 15.57 11.07
C SER A 234 9.15 15.40 10.33
N PRO A 235 9.19 15.28 8.99
CA PRO A 235 8.07 14.75 8.22
C PRO A 235 7.76 13.31 8.65
N LEU A 236 6.51 12.91 8.42
CA LEU A 236 5.98 11.60 8.77
C LEU A 236 6.49 10.52 7.83
N ILE A 237 6.91 9.40 8.40
CA ILE A 237 7.05 8.13 7.69
C ILE A 237 5.93 7.21 8.14
N ALA A 238 5.20 6.66 7.18
CA ALA A 238 4.22 5.62 7.40
C ALA A 238 4.74 4.31 6.81
N ALA A 239 4.68 3.23 7.57
CA ALA A 239 5.03 1.89 7.11
C ALA A 239 3.98 0.91 7.64
N THR A 240 3.43 0.07 6.77
CA THR A 240 2.57 -1.04 7.18
C THR A 240 3.38 -2.30 7.00
N TYR A 241 3.52 -3.08 8.06
CA TYR A 241 4.11 -4.41 8.00
C TYR A 241 2.95 -5.40 8.04
N GLU A 242 2.89 -6.25 7.03
CA GLU A 242 1.88 -7.29 6.92
C GLU A 242 2.56 -8.62 7.24
N VAL A 243 2.00 -9.37 8.18
CA VAL A 243 2.43 -10.72 8.51
C VAL A 243 1.36 -11.68 8.02
N PRO A 244 1.69 -12.66 7.16
CA PRO A 244 0.74 -13.69 6.76
C PRO A 244 0.12 -14.34 8.00
N THR A 245 -1.21 -14.42 8.02
CA THR A 245 -1.90 -15.15 9.08
C THR A 245 -1.65 -16.64 8.85
N VAL A 246 -1.00 -17.32 9.80
CA VAL A 246 -0.77 -18.77 9.68
C VAL A 246 -2.11 -19.48 9.53
N GLY A 247 -2.20 -20.37 8.54
CA GLY A 247 -3.44 -21.09 8.20
C GLY A 247 -4.46 -20.29 7.37
N ASP A 248 -4.21 -19.02 7.03
CA ASP A 248 -5.02 -18.28 6.05
C ASP A 248 -4.44 -18.53 4.65
N PHE A 249 -5.04 -19.46 3.91
CA PHE A 249 -4.54 -19.93 2.62
C PHE A 249 -5.14 -19.19 1.42
N ASP A 250 -6.14 -18.33 1.65
CA ASP A 250 -6.69 -17.46 0.60
C ASP A 250 -6.39 -15.96 0.78
N GLY A 251 -5.79 -15.58 1.92
CA GLY A 251 -5.26 -14.26 2.21
C GLY A 251 -6.35 -13.23 2.56
N ASP A 252 -7.54 -13.68 2.95
CA ASP A 252 -8.65 -12.79 3.30
C ASP A 252 -8.61 -12.31 4.78
N ASN A 253 -7.62 -12.77 5.54
CA ASN A 253 -7.42 -12.57 6.98
C ASN A 253 -8.52 -13.17 7.86
N ARG A 254 -9.14 -14.28 7.44
CA ARG A 254 -10.13 -15.00 8.23
C ARG A 254 -9.93 -16.49 8.10
N TRP A 255 -9.91 -17.19 9.23
CA TRP A 255 -9.93 -18.65 9.24
C TRP A 255 -11.34 -19.17 8.95
N THR A 256 -11.55 -19.62 7.72
CA THR A 256 -12.84 -20.12 7.21
C THR A 256 -12.73 -21.54 6.65
N VAL A 257 -13.87 -22.10 6.23
CA VAL A 257 -13.93 -23.39 5.53
C VAL A 257 -13.10 -23.37 4.24
N SER A 258 -12.98 -22.22 3.56
CA SER A 258 -12.16 -22.05 2.34
C SER A 258 -10.69 -22.44 2.57
N ASP A 259 -10.15 -22.11 3.74
CA ASP A 259 -8.77 -22.45 4.12
C ASP A 259 -8.62 -23.95 4.37
N LEU A 260 -9.56 -24.54 5.11
CA LEU A 260 -9.57 -25.99 5.36
C LEU A 260 -9.67 -26.78 4.06
N ASP A 261 -10.53 -26.37 3.14
CA ASP A 261 -10.70 -27.03 1.85
C ASP A 261 -9.40 -26.95 1.01
N ARG A 262 -8.67 -25.83 1.07
CA ARG A 262 -7.35 -25.68 0.44
C ARG A 262 -6.29 -26.56 1.08
N LEU A 263 -6.29 -26.65 2.42
CA LEU A 263 -5.39 -27.51 3.16
C LEU A 263 -5.66 -29.00 2.84
N CYS A 264 -6.93 -29.43 2.86
CA CYS A 264 -7.30 -30.79 2.48
C CYS A 264 -6.92 -31.10 1.02
N ALA A 265 -7.12 -30.16 0.09
CA ALA A 265 -6.65 -30.33 -1.29
C ALA A 265 -5.12 -30.52 -1.36
N ALA A 266 -4.35 -29.74 -0.59
CA ALA A 266 -2.90 -29.89 -0.51
C ALA A 266 -2.47 -31.24 0.09
N VAL A 267 -3.17 -31.73 1.10
CA VAL A 267 -2.96 -33.07 1.69
C VAL A 267 -3.26 -34.17 0.67
N LEU A 268 -4.40 -34.08 -0.04
CA LEU A 268 -4.82 -35.03 -1.07
C LEU A 268 -3.83 -35.11 -2.24
N ASP A 269 -3.30 -33.96 -2.66
CA ASP A 269 -2.31 -33.85 -3.72
C ASP A 269 -0.89 -34.20 -3.27
N ARG A 270 -0.69 -34.49 -1.98
CA ARG A 270 0.62 -34.75 -1.36
C ARG A 270 1.61 -33.62 -1.64
N SER A 271 1.13 -32.39 -1.46
CA SER A 271 1.92 -31.19 -1.64
C SER A 271 3.20 -31.22 -0.80
N THR A 272 4.28 -30.66 -1.33
CA THR A 272 5.53 -30.43 -0.59
C THR A 272 5.71 -28.95 -0.24
N ASP A 273 4.66 -28.16 -0.42
CA ASP A 273 4.68 -26.74 -0.11
C ASP A 273 4.53 -26.53 1.40
N LEU A 274 5.62 -26.09 2.04
CA LEU A 274 5.71 -25.92 3.48
C LEU A 274 4.79 -24.82 4.02
N GLN A 275 4.12 -24.03 3.18
CA GLN A 275 3.06 -23.14 3.67
C GLN A 275 1.92 -23.91 4.35
N TYR A 276 1.68 -25.17 3.93
CA TYR A 276 0.65 -26.05 4.50
C TYR A 276 1.17 -26.94 5.64
N ASP A 277 2.47 -26.90 5.96
CA ASP A 277 3.08 -27.60 7.10
C ASP A 277 2.94 -26.72 8.36
N LEU A 278 1.80 -26.86 9.04
CA LEU A 278 1.40 -26.03 10.16
C LEU A 278 1.99 -26.51 11.49
N ASN A 279 2.26 -27.82 11.61
CA ASN A 279 2.84 -28.39 12.83
C ASN A 279 4.39 -28.43 12.80
N GLN A 280 5.00 -28.04 11.67
CA GLN A 280 6.44 -27.93 11.45
C GLN A 280 7.19 -29.28 11.52
N ASP A 281 6.55 -30.38 11.12
CA ASP A 281 7.18 -31.71 11.05
C ASP A 281 7.83 -32.02 9.68
N ALA A 282 7.83 -31.03 8.77
CA ALA A 282 8.31 -31.09 7.39
C ALA A 282 7.48 -31.98 6.47
N LYS A 283 6.21 -32.24 6.79
CA LYS A 283 5.28 -32.98 5.94
C LYS A 283 3.92 -32.29 5.92
N VAL A 284 3.30 -32.21 4.73
CA VAL A 284 1.91 -31.76 4.58
C VAL A 284 0.99 -32.99 4.66
N ASN A 285 0.25 -33.13 5.76
CA ASN A 285 -0.63 -34.28 6.00
C ASN A 285 -1.81 -33.94 6.94
N VAL A 286 -2.59 -34.96 7.31
CA VAL A 286 -3.80 -34.78 8.17
C VAL A 286 -3.50 -34.22 9.56
N ASP A 287 -2.26 -34.33 10.05
CA ASP A 287 -1.86 -33.71 11.32
C ASP A 287 -1.77 -32.18 11.20
N ASP A 288 -1.51 -31.62 10.02
CA ASP A 288 -1.62 -30.17 9.76
C ASP A 288 -3.07 -29.71 9.76
N HIS A 289 -3.94 -30.50 9.13
CA HIS A 289 -5.37 -30.26 9.17
C HIS A 289 -5.90 -30.24 10.61
N ARG A 290 -5.52 -31.23 11.43
CA ARG A 290 -5.86 -31.25 12.85
C ARG A 290 -5.28 -30.04 13.59
N TYR A 291 -4.03 -29.68 13.31
CA TYR A 291 -3.39 -28.50 13.90
C TYR A 291 -4.17 -27.22 13.57
N TRP A 292 -4.61 -27.06 12.32
CA TRP A 292 -5.42 -25.91 11.90
C TRP A 292 -6.72 -25.82 12.69
N VAL A 293 -7.48 -26.92 12.78
CA VAL A 293 -8.78 -26.94 13.47
C VAL A 293 -8.62 -26.65 14.97
N GLU A 294 -7.70 -27.34 15.62
CA GLU A 294 -7.60 -27.32 17.08
C GLU A 294 -6.76 -26.16 17.62
N GLN A 295 -5.64 -25.84 16.98
CA GLN A 295 -4.67 -24.86 17.48
C GLN A 295 -4.90 -23.47 16.90
N ILE A 296 -5.24 -23.37 15.61
CA ILE A 296 -5.44 -22.09 14.93
C ILE A 296 -6.88 -21.62 15.11
N LYS A 297 -7.86 -22.42 14.65
CA LYS A 297 -9.28 -22.05 14.69
C LYS A 297 -9.91 -22.21 16.08
N GLN A 298 -9.31 -23.01 16.96
CA GLN A 298 -9.84 -23.36 18.28
C GLN A 298 -11.24 -24.00 18.21
N SER A 299 -11.44 -24.88 17.23
CA SER A 299 -12.65 -25.67 17.01
C SER A 299 -12.32 -27.17 17.18
N THR A 300 -13.19 -28.06 16.71
CA THR A 300 -13.05 -29.51 16.78
C THR A 300 -13.49 -30.17 15.48
N LEU A 301 -12.96 -31.36 15.21
CA LEU A 301 -13.46 -32.20 14.11
C LEU A 301 -14.95 -32.48 14.36
N GLY A 302 -15.76 -32.27 13.34
CA GLY A 302 -17.21 -32.40 13.45
C GLY A 302 -17.98 -31.08 13.39
N ASP A 303 -17.34 -29.96 13.71
CA ASP A 303 -17.93 -28.62 13.67
C ASP A 303 -17.97 -28.09 12.21
N ALA A 304 -18.93 -28.60 11.44
CA ALA A 304 -19.04 -28.35 10.01
C ALA A 304 -19.30 -26.87 9.67
N ASN A 305 -19.89 -26.10 10.59
CA ASN A 305 -20.19 -24.68 10.37
C ASN A 305 -19.14 -23.73 11.01
N LEU A 306 -18.16 -24.29 11.75
CA LEU A 306 -17.09 -23.58 12.45
C LEU A 306 -17.60 -22.57 13.51
N ASP A 307 -18.70 -22.87 14.19
CA ASP A 307 -19.27 -22.06 15.28
C ASP A 307 -18.61 -22.31 16.65
N GLY A 308 -17.70 -23.27 16.71
CA GLY A 308 -16.93 -23.69 17.88
C GLY A 308 -17.55 -24.86 18.64
N VAL A 309 -18.68 -25.42 18.18
CA VAL A 309 -19.41 -26.47 18.90
C VAL A 309 -19.88 -27.58 17.96
N PHE A 310 -19.27 -28.76 18.07
CA PHE A 310 -19.78 -29.95 17.37
C PHE A 310 -21.08 -30.47 18.03
N ASN A 311 -22.20 -30.32 17.33
CA ASN A 311 -23.53 -30.70 17.81
C ASN A 311 -24.46 -31.22 16.68
N SER A 312 -25.74 -31.41 16.99
CA SER A 312 -26.74 -31.91 16.03
C SER A 312 -26.92 -31.01 14.79
N SER A 313 -26.64 -29.71 14.90
CA SER A 313 -26.76 -28.77 13.79
C SER A 313 -25.74 -29.06 12.70
N ASP A 314 -24.52 -29.47 13.08
CA ASP A 314 -23.46 -29.86 12.14
C ASP A 314 -23.81 -31.16 11.42
N LEU A 315 -24.33 -32.14 12.16
CA LEU A 315 -24.80 -33.40 11.55
C LEU A 315 -25.94 -33.14 10.57
N VAL A 316 -26.89 -32.27 10.92
CA VAL A 316 -27.97 -31.88 10.00
C VAL A 316 -27.39 -31.20 8.76
N LEU A 317 -26.41 -30.30 8.91
CA LEU A 317 -25.76 -29.60 7.80
C LEU A 317 -25.13 -30.58 6.80
N ILE A 318 -24.29 -31.50 7.28
CA ILE A 318 -23.56 -32.43 6.39
C ILE A 318 -24.50 -33.48 5.77
N PHE A 319 -25.49 -33.99 6.51
CA PHE A 319 -26.43 -34.96 5.94
C PHE A 319 -27.41 -34.34 4.93
N GLN A 320 -27.65 -33.02 5.01
CA GLN A 320 -28.40 -32.29 3.98
C GLN A 320 -27.63 -32.18 2.66
N ALA A 321 -26.30 -32.25 2.67
CA ALA A 321 -25.48 -32.25 1.46
C ALA A 321 -25.67 -33.54 0.64
N GLY A 322 -26.05 -34.65 1.30
CA GLY A 322 -26.36 -35.91 0.64
C GLY A 322 -25.16 -36.67 0.09
N LEU A 323 -23.96 -36.40 0.61
CA LEU A 323 -22.69 -36.97 0.13
C LEU A 323 -22.19 -38.18 0.94
N TYR A 324 -22.94 -38.59 1.97
CA TYR A 324 -22.56 -39.72 2.80
C TYR A 324 -22.57 -41.02 2.00
N GLU A 325 -21.40 -41.63 1.81
CA GLU A 325 -21.22 -42.89 1.06
C GLU A 325 -21.91 -42.89 -0.32
N ASP A 326 -21.84 -41.77 -1.05
CA ASP A 326 -22.58 -41.55 -2.30
C ASP A 326 -21.93 -42.14 -3.58
N ALA A 327 -20.77 -42.78 -3.43
CA ALA A 327 -19.95 -43.39 -4.48
C ALA A 327 -19.41 -42.42 -5.55
N LEU A 328 -19.44 -41.11 -5.31
CA LEU A 328 -18.84 -40.10 -6.17
C LEU A 328 -17.50 -39.64 -5.62
N ASP A 329 -16.42 -40.07 -6.27
CA ASP A 329 -15.07 -39.76 -5.81
C ASP A 329 -14.80 -38.24 -5.69
N ARG A 330 -14.26 -37.83 -4.55
CA ARG A 330 -13.66 -36.52 -4.23
C ARG A 330 -14.60 -35.34 -4.37
N ASN A 331 -15.85 -35.52 -3.95
CA ASN A 331 -16.87 -34.47 -4.02
C ASN A 331 -17.18 -33.80 -2.67
N SER A 332 -16.54 -34.22 -1.58
CA SER A 332 -16.79 -33.72 -0.24
C SER A 332 -15.78 -32.66 0.18
N THR A 333 -16.23 -31.73 1.01
CA THR A 333 -15.45 -30.67 1.64
C THR A 333 -15.69 -30.70 3.15
N TRP A 334 -15.01 -29.86 3.93
CA TRP A 334 -15.22 -29.80 5.38
C TRP A 334 -16.70 -29.56 5.76
N ALA A 335 -17.35 -28.62 5.08
CA ALA A 335 -18.74 -28.26 5.34
C ALA A 335 -19.74 -29.34 4.91
N THR A 336 -19.31 -30.33 4.11
CA THR A 336 -20.15 -31.47 3.68
C THR A 336 -19.74 -32.79 4.31
N GLY A 337 -18.74 -32.80 5.20
CA GLY A 337 -18.41 -33.94 6.05
C GLY A 337 -17.02 -34.57 5.85
N ASP A 338 -16.15 -34.06 4.97
CA ASP A 338 -14.76 -34.52 4.88
C ASP A 338 -13.94 -33.91 6.03
N TRP A 339 -13.85 -34.64 7.14
CA TRP A 339 -13.14 -34.20 8.36
C TRP A 339 -11.79 -34.89 8.52
N ASN A 340 -11.42 -35.77 7.60
CA ASN A 340 -10.14 -36.46 7.60
C ASN A 340 -9.24 -36.09 6.39
N CYS A 341 -9.73 -35.22 5.49
CA CYS A 341 -9.10 -34.79 4.24
C CYS A 341 -8.83 -35.93 3.24
N ASP A 342 -9.70 -36.94 3.15
CA ASP A 342 -9.61 -37.99 2.11
C ASP A 342 -10.48 -37.70 0.87
N GLY A 343 -11.22 -36.60 0.87
CA GLY A 343 -12.07 -36.14 -0.21
C GLY A 343 -13.48 -36.76 -0.21
N GLU A 344 -13.77 -37.66 0.74
CA GLU A 344 -15.02 -38.37 0.85
C GLU A 344 -15.72 -38.04 2.18
N PHE A 345 -17.05 -38.15 2.22
CA PHE A 345 -17.78 -38.18 3.48
C PHE A 345 -18.23 -39.61 3.77
N THR A 346 -17.51 -40.29 4.67
CA THR A 346 -17.82 -41.69 5.01
C THR A 346 -17.86 -41.94 6.53
N THR A 347 -18.02 -43.21 6.91
CA THR A 347 -17.89 -43.64 8.30
C THR A 347 -16.54 -43.23 8.92
N SER A 348 -15.44 -43.13 8.15
CA SER A 348 -14.13 -42.74 8.70
C SER A 348 -14.15 -41.32 9.27
N ASP A 349 -14.83 -40.38 8.62
CA ASP A 349 -14.97 -38.98 9.07
C ASP A 349 -15.76 -38.89 10.36
N LEU A 350 -16.89 -39.58 10.42
CA LEU A 350 -17.70 -39.64 11.63
C LEU A 350 -16.87 -40.23 12.78
N VAL A 351 -16.13 -41.31 12.53
CA VAL A 351 -15.25 -41.90 13.53
C VAL A 351 -14.17 -40.89 13.96
N ALA A 352 -13.54 -40.19 13.02
CA ALA A 352 -12.52 -39.18 13.33
C ALA A 352 -13.08 -38.05 14.22
N ALA A 353 -14.27 -37.53 13.91
CA ALA A 353 -14.92 -36.49 14.69
C ALA A 353 -15.38 -36.99 16.07
N PHE A 354 -16.02 -38.15 16.17
CA PHE A 354 -16.51 -38.66 17.46
C PHE A 354 -15.40 -39.15 18.38
N GLN A 355 -14.24 -39.56 17.84
CA GLN A 355 -13.08 -39.95 18.64
C GLN A 355 -12.49 -38.80 19.47
N THR A 356 -12.75 -37.54 19.08
CA THR A 356 -12.36 -36.36 19.87
C THR A 356 -13.10 -36.26 21.21
N GLY A 357 -14.30 -36.86 21.31
CA GLY A 357 -15.19 -36.74 22.46
C GLY A 357 -15.83 -35.35 22.62
N ALA A 358 -15.78 -34.50 21.59
CA ALA A 358 -16.25 -33.11 21.66
C ALA A 358 -17.75 -32.91 21.35
N TYR A 359 -18.46 -33.97 20.93
CA TYR A 359 -19.89 -33.89 20.62
C TYR A 359 -20.74 -33.59 21.87
N GLN A 360 -21.62 -32.60 21.78
CA GLN A 360 -22.47 -32.14 22.89
C GLN A 360 -23.88 -32.72 22.91
#